data_AF-A0A6I1VYT9-F1
#
_entry.id   AF-A0A6I1VYT9-F1
#
_cell.length_a   1.000
_cell.length_b   1.000
_cell.length_c   1.000
_cell.angle_alpha   90.00
_cell.angle_beta   90.00
_cell.angle_gamma   90.00
#
_symmetry.space_group_name_H-M   'P 1'
#
loop_
_entity.id
_entity.type
_entity.pdbx_description
1 polymer ?
#
loop_
_entity_poly.entity_id
_entity_poly.type
_entity_poly.pdbx_seq_one_letter_code
_entity_poly.pdbx_strand_id
1 'polypeptide(L)'
;MLRVRMCAFARRVKNLSTLSLSVLGFTATAAHAEFSFDSSFLEIGGGNTSSEVAEQVKAMSQGQLPGIYRVDLSVDDRVVEQRDMNFIRETPSQVSTPNGLFPCFSLQALTELGIDPARLKDAEISPDKCV
;
A
#
# COMPACT_ATOMS: atom_id res chain seq x y z
N MET A 1 4.96 -86.23 -21.21
CA MET A 1 4.50 -85.18 -22.13
C MET A 1 3.05 -84.86 -21.81
N LEU A 2 2.75 -83.69 -21.24
CA LEU A 2 1.38 -83.19 -21.12
C LEU A 2 1.40 -81.67 -21.34
N ARG A 3 0.96 -81.28 -22.53
CA ARG A 3 0.86 -79.93 -23.04
C ARG A 3 -0.39 -79.30 -22.42
N VAL A 4 -0.24 -78.41 -21.45
CA VAL A 4 -1.36 -77.63 -20.91
C VAL A 4 -1.45 -76.30 -21.64
N ARG A 5 -2.65 -76.05 -22.15
CA ARG A 5 -3.04 -75.00 -23.07
C ARG A 5 -2.90 -73.60 -22.46
N MET A 6 -2.43 -72.65 -23.27
CA MET A 6 -2.53 -71.22 -23.02
C MET A 6 -3.99 -70.82 -22.76
N CYS A 7 -4.26 -70.22 -21.61
CA CYS A 7 -5.41 -69.35 -21.41
C CYS A 7 -4.90 -67.91 -21.42
N ALA A 8 -5.12 -67.20 -22.52
CA ALA A 8 -4.89 -65.76 -22.62
C ALA A 8 -5.92 -65.04 -21.74
N PHE A 9 -5.51 -64.69 -20.52
CA PHE A 9 -6.32 -63.85 -19.64
C PHE A 9 -6.15 -62.40 -20.10
N ALA A 10 -7.16 -61.87 -20.77
CA ALA A 10 -7.23 -60.47 -21.15
C ALA A 10 -7.24 -59.60 -19.88
N ARG A 11 -6.08 -59.03 -19.51
CA ARG A 11 -6.00 -57.98 -18.48
C ARG A 11 -6.51 -56.68 -19.06
N ARG A 12 -7.83 -56.49 -18.93
CA ARG A 12 -8.43 -55.17 -18.98
C ARG A 12 -8.25 -54.51 -17.61
N VAL A 13 -8.13 -53.19 -17.64
CA VAL A 13 -8.22 -52.23 -16.52
C VAL A 13 -6.91 -51.93 -15.77
N LYS A 14 -6.38 -50.71 -15.99
CA LYS A 14 -6.24 -49.64 -14.98
C LYS A 14 -5.50 -48.41 -15.58
N ASN A 15 -6.10 -47.73 -16.56
CA ASN A 15 -5.67 -46.39 -16.99
C ASN A 15 -6.74 -45.35 -16.63
N LEU A 16 -7.21 -45.37 -15.38
CA LEU A 16 -8.22 -44.42 -14.89
C LEU A 16 -7.88 -43.93 -13.47
N SER A 17 -6.60 -43.61 -13.24
CA SER A 17 -6.15 -43.14 -11.91
C SER A 17 -5.19 -41.95 -11.96
N THR A 18 -4.99 -41.31 -13.11
CA THR A 18 -4.06 -40.16 -13.23
C THR A 18 -4.77 -38.82 -13.48
N LEU A 19 -6.10 -38.80 -13.64
CA LEU A 19 -6.84 -37.56 -13.92
C LEU A 19 -7.41 -36.86 -12.68
N SER A 20 -7.25 -37.42 -11.47
CA SER A 20 -7.84 -36.85 -10.25
C SER A 20 -6.97 -35.82 -9.54
N LEU A 21 -5.68 -35.67 -9.90
CA LEU A 21 -4.76 -34.76 -9.20
C LEU A 21 -4.61 -33.37 -9.84
N SER A 22 -5.11 -33.16 -11.06
CA SER A 22 -4.93 -31.88 -11.78
C SER A 22 -5.96 -30.80 -11.41
N VAL A 23 -7.04 -31.14 -10.70
CA VAL A 23 -8.14 -30.19 -10.41
C VAL A 23 -7.89 -29.35 -9.15
N LEU A 24 -6.98 -29.74 -8.26
CA LEU A 24 -6.68 -28.99 -7.03
C LEU A 24 -5.69 -27.82 -7.23
N GLY A 25 -5.06 -27.71 -8.40
CA GLY A 25 -4.05 -26.66 -8.66
C GLY A 25 -4.62 -25.27 -8.96
N PHE A 26 -5.92 -25.16 -9.27
CA PHE A 26 -6.54 -23.91 -9.70
C PHE A 26 -7.25 -23.11 -8.59
N THR A 27 -7.27 -23.61 -7.36
CA THR A 27 -7.87 -22.89 -6.21
C THR A 27 -6.82 -22.30 -5.29
N ALA A 28 -5.59 -22.08 -5.76
CA ALA A 28 -4.63 -21.23 -5.07
C ALA A 28 -5.17 -19.79 -5.10
N THR A 29 -6.08 -19.49 -4.17
CA THR A 29 -6.50 -18.14 -3.85
C THR A 29 -5.26 -17.32 -3.60
N ALA A 30 -5.16 -16.14 -4.20
CA ALA A 30 -4.09 -15.20 -3.94
C ALA A 30 -3.88 -15.10 -2.42
N ALA A 31 -2.71 -15.54 -1.94
CA ALA A 31 -2.34 -15.34 -0.56
C ALA A 31 -2.09 -13.84 -0.41
N HIS A 32 -3.08 -13.11 0.10
CA HIS A 32 -2.91 -11.73 0.52
C HIS A 32 -2.06 -11.73 1.79
N ALA A 33 -0.75 -11.86 1.63
CA ALA A 33 0.22 -11.62 2.69
C ALA A 33 0.29 -10.10 2.88
N GLU A 34 -0.62 -9.56 3.68
CA GLU A 34 -0.58 -8.16 4.10
C GLU A 34 0.52 -8.00 5.15
N PHE A 35 1.35 -6.98 5.00
CA PHE A 35 2.37 -6.65 5.99
C PHE A 35 1.68 -6.02 7.21
N SER A 36 1.69 -6.74 8.34
CA SER A 36 1.23 -6.23 9.62
C SER A 36 2.40 -5.94 10.54
N PHE A 37 2.28 -4.86 11.31
CA PHE A 37 3.22 -4.52 12.36
C PHE A 37 2.54 -4.72 13.72
N ASP A 38 3.21 -5.38 14.64
CA ASP A 38 2.71 -5.58 16.00
C ASP A 38 2.95 -4.31 16.81
N SER A 39 1.88 -3.62 17.21
CA SER A 39 1.95 -2.34 17.92
C SER A 39 2.66 -2.44 19.28
N SER A 40 2.80 -3.64 19.86
CA SER A 40 3.41 -3.82 21.19
C SER A 40 4.90 -3.45 21.22
N PHE A 41 5.55 -3.45 20.05
CA PHE A 41 6.93 -2.99 19.90
C PHE A 41 7.12 -1.49 20.07
N LEU A 42 6.06 -0.68 19.94
CA LEU A 42 6.14 0.78 20.09
C LEU A 42 5.89 1.24 21.53
N GLU A 43 5.33 0.36 22.38
CA GLU A 43 5.13 0.65 23.79
C GLU A 43 6.40 0.38 24.58
N ILE A 44 6.90 1.42 25.27
CA ILE A 44 8.08 1.28 26.14
C ILE A 44 7.68 0.40 27.34
N GLY A 45 8.03 -0.88 27.30
CA GLY A 45 7.81 -1.84 28.39
C GLY A 45 6.98 -3.07 28.03
N GLY A 46 6.59 -3.28 26.76
CA GLY A 46 5.99 -4.54 26.30
C GLY A 46 4.64 -4.89 26.94
N GLY A 47 3.82 -3.88 27.23
CA GLY A 47 2.47 -4.03 27.77
C GLY A 47 1.39 -4.10 26.69
N ASN A 48 0.12 -4.17 27.10
CA ASN A 48 -1.03 -4.05 26.20
C ASN A 48 -0.96 -2.72 25.46
N THR A 49 -0.94 -2.78 24.14
CA THR A 49 -0.94 -1.60 23.26
C THR A 49 -2.13 -0.71 23.52
N SER A 50 -1.86 0.58 23.69
CA SER A 50 -2.93 1.56 23.74
C SER A 50 -3.69 1.57 22.41
N SER A 51 -5.00 1.85 22.45
CA SER A 51 -5.83 1.95 21.25
C SER A 51 -5.27 2.96 20.26
N GLU A 52 -4.68 4.06 20.74
CA GLU A 52 -4.08 5.09 19.90
C GLU A 52 -2.88 4.57 19.11
N VAL A 53 -2.01 3.77 19.73
CA VAL A 53 -0.81 3.22 19.07
C VAL A 53 -1.19 2.15 18.05
N ALA A 54 -2.20 1.33 18.35
CA ALA A 54 -2.73 0.38 17.39
C ALA A 54 -3.36 1.07 16.17
N GLU A 55 -4.10 2.16 16.39
CA GLU A 55 -4.65 2.98 15.31
C GLU A 55 -3.55 3.68 14.49
N GLN A 56 -2.51 4.18 15.15
CA GLN A 56 -1.38 4.80 14.48
C GLN A 56 -0.62 3.81 13.60
N VAL A 57 -0.37 2.59 14.11
CA VAL A 57 0.25 1.51 13.32
C VAL A 57 -0.60 1.15 12.12
N LYS A 58 -1.92 1.01 12.31
CA LYS A 58 -2.85 0.74 11.20
C LYS A 58 -2.82 1.86 10.17
N ALA A 59 -2.75 3.11 10.62
CA ALA A 59 -2.63 4.28 9.75
C ALA A 59 -1.29 4.30 8.99
N MET A 60 -0.20 3.84 9.61
CA MET A 60 1.12 3.70 8.98
C MET A 60 1.19 2.57 7.95
N SER A 61 0.41 1.49 8.14
CA SER A 61 0.26 0.46 7.11
C SER A 61 -0.37 1.01 5.81
N GLN A 62 -1.03 2.16 5.86
CA GLN A 62 -1.66 2.82 4.72
C GLN A 62 -0.81 3.95 4.12
N GLY A 63 0.39 4.22 4.66
CA GLY A 63 1.28 5.29 4.19
C GLY A 63 1.99 6.00 5.34
N GLN A 64 2.33 7.27 5.14
CA GLN A 64 2.92 8.08 6.21
C GLN A 64 1.83 8.80 7.02
N LEU A 65 2.18 9.19 8.25
CA LEU A 65 1.25 9.94 9.11
C LEU A 65 1.21 11.41 8.68
N PRO A 66 0.06 12.09 8.75
CA PRO A 66 0.03 13.53 8.56
C PRO A 66 0.81 14.22 9.69
N GLY A 67 1.45 15.34 9.38
CA GLY A 67 2.25 16.08 10.34
C GLY A 67 3.27 17.01 9.69
N ILE A 68 4.14 17.58 10.52
CA ILE A 68 5.21 18.48 10.08
C ILE A 68 6.47 17.67 9.80
N TYR A 69 7.00 17.81 8.58
CA TYR A 69 8.21 17.15 8.12
C TYR A 69 9.24 18.18 7.67
N ARG A 70 10.50 17.95 8.02
CA ARG A 70 11.64 18.67 7.45
C ARG A 70 11.96 18.08 6.08
N VAL A 71 11.76 18.85 5.02
CA VAL A 71 11.95 18.40 3.63
C VAL A 71 12.78 19.37 2.82
N ASP A 72 13.46 18.85 1.80
CA ASP A 72 14.07 19.66 0.75
C ASP A 72 13.01 19.99 -0.30
N LEU A 73 12.71 21.27 -0.47
CA LEU A 73 11.77 21.73 -1.47
C LEU A 73 12.51 21.96 -2.79
N SER A 74 11.98 21.39 -3.87
CA SER A 74 12.41 21.70 -5.22
C SER A 74 11.26 22.22 -6.08
N VAL A 75 11.58 23.13 -6.99
CA VAL A 75 10.68 23.66 -8.02
C VAL A 75 11.42 23.54 -9.36
N ASP A 76 10.78 22.93 -10.36
CA ASP A 76 11.38 22.67 -11.68
C ASP A 76 12.78 22.02 -11.58
N ASP A 77 12.88 20.95 -10.79
CA ASP A 77 14.12 20.18 -10.53
C ASP A 77 15.26 20.96 -9.86
N ARG A 78 15.00 22.15 -9.32
CA ARG A 78 15.97 22.95 -8.58
C ARG A 78 15.60 23.00 -7.11
N VAL A 79 16.52 22.58 -6.25
CA VAL A 79 16.37 22.71 -4.80
C VAL A 79 16.35 24.21 -4.46
N VAL A 80 15.27 24.64 -3.84
CA VAL A 80 15.05 26.02 -3.39
C VAL A 80 15.60 26.18 -1.98
N GLU A 81 15.09 25.36 -1.06
CA GLU A 81 15.44 25.43 0.35
C GLU A 81 15.09 24.12 1.07
N GLN A 82 15.55 24.00 2.32
CA GLN A 82 15.10 22.99 3.25
C GLN A 82 14.23 23.64 4.32
N ARG A 83 13.00 23.13 4.53
CA ARG A 83 12.04 23.72 5.47
C ARG A 83 11.16 22.69 6.16
N ASP A 84 10.59 23.11 7.29
CA ASP A 84 9.48 22.39 7.91
C ASP A 84 8.21 22.66 7.13
N MET A 85 7.53 21.59 6.71
CA MET A 85 6.30 21.67 5.93
C MET A 85 5.25 20.75 6.53
N ASN A 86 4.02 21.26 6.64
CA ASN A 86 2.90 20.48 7.12
C ASN A 86 2.32 19.64 5.97
N PHE A 87 2.07 18.37 6.23
CA PHE A 87 1.45 17.44 5.31
C PHE A 87 0.13 16.93 5.90
N ILE A 88 -0.92 16.99 5.09
CA ILE A 88 -2.24 16.48 5.41
C ILE A 88 -2.49 15.17 4.66
N ARG A 89 -3.50 14.41 5.08
CA ARG A 89 -3.93 13.26 4.28
C ARG A 89 -4.53 13.74 2.96
N GLU A 90 -4.26 12.99 1.91
CA GLU A 90 -4.90 13.22 0.63
C GLU A 90 -6.43 13.14 0.76
N THR A 91 -7.11 14.07 0.11
CA THR A 91 -8.55 14.01 -0.07
C THR A 91 -8.90 13.26 -1.37
N PRO A 92 -10.13 12.74 -1.51
CA PRO A 92 -10.55 12.07 -2.75
C PRO A 92 -10.50 12.95 -4.01
N SER A 93 -10.42 14.27 -3.86
CA SER A 93 -10.29 15.24 -4.97
C SER A 93 -8.85 15.45 -5.42
N GLN A 94 -7.85 14.99 -4.66
CA GLN A 94 -6.44 15.17 -4.96
C GLN A 94 -5.86 14.01 -5.76
N VAL A 95 -4.76 14.28 -6.47
CA VAL A 95 -3.99 13.23 -7.15
C VAL A 95 -3.33 12.36 -6.10
N SER A 96 -3.52 11.04 -6.21
CA SER A 96 -2.97 10.11 -5.23
C SER A 96 -1.44 10.12 -5.25
N THR A 97 -0.81 10.30 -4.09
CA THR A 97 0.64 10.19 -3.94
C THR A 97 1.03 8.83 -3.32
N PRO A 98 2.27 8.36 -3.53
CA PRO A 98 2.73 7.08 -2.98
C PRO A 98 2.64 6.97 -1.45
N ASN A 99 2.64 8.09 -0.73
CA ASN A 99 2.66 8.13 0.73
C ASN A 99 1.30 8.50 1.34
N GLY A 100 0.29 8.80 0.53
CA GLY A 100 -1.03 9.23 0.99
C GLY A 100 -1.05 10.63 1.63
N LEU A 101 -0.03 11.45 1.36
CA LEU A 101 0.17 12.76 1.97
C LEU A 101 0.22 13.87 0.92
N PHE A 102 -0.44 15.00 1.22
CA PHE A 102 -0.44 16.19 0.40
C PHE A 102 0.21 17.37 1.14
N PRO A 103 1.10 18.14 0.49
CA PRO A 103 1.76 19.29 1.12
C PRO A 103 0.79 20.45 1.31
N CYS A 104 0.75 21.03 2.51
CA CYS A 104 -0.09 22.18 2.80
C CYS A 104 0.66 23.49 2.51
N PHE A 105 0.42 24.08 1.33
CA PHE A 105 0.94 25.40 0.98
C PHE A 105 -0.08 26.49 1.22
N SER A 106 0.39 27.66 1.67
CA SER A 106 -0.39 28.88 1.61
C SER A 106 -0.26 29.55 0.24
N LEU A 107 -1.23 30.37 -0.14
CA LEU A 107 -1.17 31.17 -1.38
C LEU A 107 0.09 32.05 -1.42
N GLN A 108 0.46 32.62 -0.28
CA GLN A 108 1.67 33.42 -0.15
C GLN A 108 2.92 32.59 -0.43
N ALA A 109 3.02 31.40 0.16
CA ALA A 109 4.16 30.51 -0.05
C ALA A 109 4.30 30.11 -1.53
N LEU A 110 3.20 29.79 -2.21
CA LEU A 110 3.22 29.49 -3.65
C LEU A 110 3.69 30.70 -4.48
N THR A 111 3.26 31.91 -4.11
CA THR A 111 3.67 33.15 -4.79
C THR A 111 5.17 33.42 -4.57
N GLU A 112 5.69 33.19 -3.36
CA GLU A 112 7.11 33.32 -3.04
C GLU A 112 7.98 32.31 -3.80
N LEU A 113 7.43 31.15 -4.16
CA LEU A 113 8.06 30.17 -5.05
C LEU A 113 8.01 30.57 -6.54
N GLY A 114 7.45 31.74 -6.87
CA GLY A 114 7.39 32.25 -8.23
C GLY A 114 6.16 31.83 -9.03
N ILE A 115 5.14 31.22 -8.39
CA ILE A 115 3.89 30.91 -9.07
C ILE A 115 3.12 32.22 -9.29
N ASP A 116 2.68 32.44 -10.54
CA ASP A 116 1.91 33.62 -10.93
C ASP A 116 0.60 33.72 -10.12
N PRO A 117 0.40 34.78 -9.32
CA PRO A 117 -0.81 34.95 -8.51
C PRO A 117 -2.07 35.04 -9.36
N ALA A 118 -1.99 35.41 -10.64
CA ALA A 118 -3.14 35.41 -11.53
C ALA A 118 -3.68 33.99 -11.76
N ARG A 119 -2.84 32.96 -11.68
CA ARG A 119 -3.22 31.56 -11.79
C ARG A 119 -3.79 30.97 -10.51
N LEU A 120 -3.57 31.64 -9.37
CA LEU A 120 -4.03 31.21 -8.05
C LEU A 120 -5.38 31.84 -7.64
N LYS A 121 -5.97 32.68 -8.49
CA LYS A 121 -7.23 33.39 -8.20
C LYS A 121 -8.41 32.47 -7.91
N ASP A 122 -8.46 31.34 -8.60
CA ASP A 122 -9.52 30.34 -8.51
C ASP A 122 -9.06 29.10 -7.72
N ALA A 123 -7.97 29.22 -6.96
CA ALA A 123 -7.45 28.11 -6.18
C ALA A 123 -8.43 27.75 -5.05
N GLU A 124 -8.74 26.46 -4.92
CA GLU A 124 -9.59 25.95 -3.87
C GLU A 124 -8.81 25.91 -2.56
N ILE A 125 -9.31 26.60 -1.53
CA ILE A 125 -8.65 26.65 -0.23
C ILE A 125 -9.38 25.70 0.72
N SER A 126 -8.66 24.68 1.18
CA SER A 126 -9.12 23.74 2.19
C SER A 126 -9.46 24.46 3.51
N PRO A 127 -10.33 23.90 4.38
CA PRO A 127 -10.54 24.41 5.74
C PRO A 127 -9.26 24.62 6.54
N ASP A 128 -8.24 23.80 6.28
CA ASP A 128 -6.90 23.89 6.90
C ASP A 128 -6.02 25.00 6.29
N LYS A 129 -6.60 25.84 5.43
CA LYS A 129 -5.95 26.94 4.70
C LYS A 129 -4.82 26.49 3.76
N CYS A 130 -4.88 25.24 3.35
CA CYS A 130 -4.01 24.67 2.32
C CYS A 130 -4.62 24.94 0.94
N VAL A 131 -3.78 25.34 0.00
CA VAL A 131 -4.08 25.46 -1.44
C VAL A 131 -3.94 24.11 -2.13
#